data_AF-A0A2P5KB03-F1
#
_entry.id   AF-A0A2P5KB03-F1
#
_cell.length_a   1.000
_cell.length_b   1.000
_cell.length_c   1.000
_cell.angle_alpha   90.00
_cell.angle_beta   90.00
_cell.angle_gamma   90.00
#
_symmetry.space_group_name_H-M   'P 1'
#
loop_
_entity.id
_entity.type
_entity.pdbx_description
1 polymer ?
#
loop_
_entity_poly.entity_id
_entity_poly.type
_entity_poly.pdbx_seq_one_letter_code
_entity_poly.pdbx_strand_id
1 'polypeptide(L)'
;MNDTNSNHRGRTLYAAPARPGDGQHVVGPSWNERFGSSTTRGAFKAVDRYYLVWAFFVPITSVLVFPSAQGTTPGYLMCFLSLAIAMLYGGGERTRYLRILLTAIFVWVLLFTLTQLADLTDGYTPDLDTLSLVNPYDHSFVMRSSLFTQSLYVVAVVLYGTYLYVYCDDAWDRIIVASGVLFAVYGLYECAYYFVTGQSGDFLSNRQFTNTLARPLPKDIVTGSDFQTMGVGGISMQRLKSLTGEPSMYALSMFPFWVYARTVQRSRWPAIIIGASLVMTASTTAMVGYLCYLGIRMMHTRINIIKLVLAALAIIAIVIVFNEQVVQLADDVVIKKLTGANSSGQERSAGFMAAIDFWLKAPVANKLVGIGFGYIRTTDMFSTLLVNNGLLGIALFSVLLLYPAFKLDWAPKAIALRQCCVATYMMMMVSVPEFSYLAPWTFVAFAYCRLYHRNCARQAADRHEVELTARTSHMREA
;
A
#
# COMPACT_ATOMS: atom_id res chain seq x y z
N MET A 1 40.42 17.57 -71.32
CA MET A 1 40.07 16.30 -71.95
C MET A 1 39.17 15.55 -70.99
N ASN A 2 38.00 15.19 -71.52
CA ASN A 2 36.84 14.50 -70.93
C ASN A 2 37.03 13.77 -69.60
N ASP A 3 36.09 13.99 -68.67
CA ASP A 3 35.25 12.88 -68.25
C ASP A 3 33.88 13.31 -67.71
N THR A 4 32.89 12.65 -68.31
CA THR A 4 31.47 12.55 -67.98
C THR A 4 31.27 11.81 -66.65
N ASN A 5 30.24 12.13 -65.85
CA ASN A 5 28.99 11.36 -65.89
C ASN A 5 27.92 11.86 -64.91
N SER A 6 26.70 11.71 -65.41
CA SER A 6 25.38 11.95 -64.84
C SER A 6 25.04 11.17 -63.56
N ASN A 7 24.14 11.74 -62.75
CA ASN A 7 22.94 10.99 -62.32
C ASN A 7 21.84 11.91 -61.75
N HIS A 8 20.73 11.95 -62.48
CA HIS A 8 19.42 12.33 -61.99
C HIS A 8 18.93 11.35 -60.92
N ARG A 9 18.32 11.86 -59.84
CA ARG A 9 17.14 11.23 -59.23
C ARG A 9 16.36 12.25 -58.42
N GLY A 10 15.11 12.47 -58.86
CA GLY A 10 14.16 13.37 -58.25
C GLY A 10 13.80 12.97 -56.82
N ARG A 11 13.77 13.97 -55.94
CA ARG A 11 13.13 13.87 -54.62
C ARG A 11 11.70 14.35 -54.76
N THR A 12 10.78 13.41 -54.66
CA THR A 12 9.36 13.65 -54.39
C THR A 12 9.22 14.34 -53.02
N LEU A 13 8.67 15.55 -53.05
CA LEU A 13 8.20 16.30 -51.89
C LEU A 13 6.95 15.59 -51.32
N TYR A 14 7.13 14.81 -50.26
CA TYR A 14 6.04 14.48 -49.35
C TYR A 14 6.03 15.52 -48.23
N ALA A 15 5.01 16.38 -48.26
CA ALA A 15 4.68 17.29 -47.17
C ALA A 15 4.31 16.45 -45.93
N ALA A 16 5.13 16.57 -44.88
CA ALA A 16 4.79 16.05 -43.57
C ALA A 16 3.70 16.93 -42.95
N PRO A 17 2.65 16.36 -42.32
CA PRO A 17 1.64 17.13 -41.63
C PRO A 17 2.26 17.85 -40.42
N ALA A 18 1.94 19.14 -40.32
CA ALA A 18 2.34 20.03 -39.24
C ALA A 18 2.01 19.40 -37.88
N ARG A 19 3.02 19.33 -37.00
CA ARG A 19 2.83 18.98 -35.60
C ARG A 19 1.98 20.06 -34.94
N PRO A 20 0.89 19.70 -34.24
CA PRO A 20 0.14 20.68 -33.46
C PRO A 20 0.97 21.06 -32.22
N GLY A 21 1.32 22.34 -32.17
CA GLY A 21 1.51 23.14 -30.95
C GLY A 21 2.46 22.58 -29.89
N ASP A 22 3.69 23.09 -29.89
CA ASP A 22 4.41 23.32 -28.64
C ASP A 22 3.56 24.28 -27.79
N GLY A 23 2.72 23.68 -26.94
CA GLY A 23 2.00 24.40 -25.90
C GLY A 23 3.02 25.03 -24.97
N GLN A 24 3.20 26.33 -25.11
CA GLN A 24 3.78 27.15 -24.05
C GLN A 24 3.06 26.77 -22.75
N HIS A 25 3.82 26.23 -21.80
CA HIS A 25 3.38 26.12 -20.42
C HIS A 25 3.04 27.54 -19.95
N VAL A 26 1.77 27.91 -20.05
CA VAL A 26 1.21 29.00 -19.26
C VAL A 26 1.33 28.52 -17.83
N VAL A 27 2.41 28.92 -17.19
CA VAL A 27 2.57 28.84 -15.74
C VAL A 27 1.48 29.74 -15.18
N GLY A 28 0.33 29.16 -14.89
CA GLY A 28 -0.69 29.83 -14.08
C GLY A 28 -0.05 30.31 -12.78
N PRO A 29 -0.58 31.38 -12.17
CA PRO A 29 -0.02 31.96 -10.95
C PRO A 29 0.26 30.84 -9.94
N SER A 30 1.47 30.85 -9.39
CA SER A 30 1.90 29.82 -8.45
C SER A 30 0.89 29.74 -7.30
N TRP A 31 0.54 28.52 -6.89
CA TRP A 31 -0.42 28.24 -5.81
C TRP A 31 -0.19 29.04 -4.52
N ASN A 32 1.02 29.59 -4.33
CA ASN A 32 1.40 30.47 -3.23
C ASN A 32 0.59 31.78 -3.12
N GLU A 33 -0.07 32.23 -4.19
CA GLU A 33 -0.82 33.50 -4.17
C GLU A 33 -2.25 33.37 -3.61
N ARG A 34 -2.78 32.16 -3.41
CA ARG A 34 -4.19 31.94 -3.04
C ARG A 34 -4.53 32.01 -1.53
N PHE A 35 -3.55 32.20 -0.65
CA PHE A 35 -3.78 32.17 0.81
C PHE A 35 -3.09 33.32 1.53
N GLY A 36 -3.59 34.53 1.29
CA GLY A 36 -3.16 35.76 1.96
C GLY A 36 -3.78 35.93 3.36
N SER A 37 -3.15 35.34 4.38
CA SER A 37 -3.09 35.91 5.74
C SER A 37 -1.79 35.43 6.41
N SER A 38 -1.10 36.30 7.16
CA SER A 38 0.18 35.94 7.80
C SER A 38 0.05 34.80 8.82
N THR A 39 -1.14 34.62 9.40
CA THR A 39 -1.46 33.55 10.35
C THR A 39 -1.62 32.17 9.68
N THR A 40 -2.16 32.11 8.45
CA THR A 40 -2.30 30.84 7.70
C THR A 40 -0.96 30.25 7.26
N ARG A 41 0.08 31.08 7.07
CA ARG A 41 1.44 30.60 6.78
C ARG A 41 2.12 29.90 7.96
N GLY A 42 1.79 30.28 9.21
CA GLY A 42 2.36 29.65 10.40
C GLY A 42 1.76 28.27 10.68
N ALA A 43 0.44 28.15 10.52
CA ALA A 43 -0.31 26.93 10.78
C ALA A 43 -0.01 25.81 9.76
N PHE A 44 0.10 26.14 8.46
CA PHE A 44 0.52 25.18 7.43
C PHE A 44 1.90 24.55 7.75
N LYS A 45 2.86 25.35 8.23
CA LYS A 45 4.17 24.84 8.63
C LYS A 45 4.11 23.81 9.76
N ALA A 46 3.14 23.89 10.67
CA ALA A 46 3.02 22.94 11.77
C ALA A 46 2.50 21.57 11.29
N VAL A 47 1.47 21.57 10.45
CA VAL A 47 0.91 20.38 9.79
C VAL A 47 1.97 19.66 8.95
N ASP A 48 2.75 20.43 8.19
CA ASP A 48 3.85 19.86 7.39
C ASP A 48 4.92 19.24 8.29
N ARG A 49 5.46 20.00 9.25
CA ARG A 49 6.50 19.54 10.18
C ARG A 49 6.08 18.28 10.93
N TYR A 50 4.82 18.22 11.35
CA TYR A 50 4.25 17.06 12.00
C TYR A 50 4.35 15.82 11.10
N TYR A 51 3.92 15.94 9.84
CA TYR A 51 4.01 14.84 8.89
C TYR A 51 5.45 14.45 8.57
N LEU A 52 6.38 15.43 8.50
CA LEU A 52 7.79 15.12 8.22
C LEU A 52 8.38 14.15 9.24
N VAL A 53 8.04 14.32 10.51
CA VAL A 53 8.43 13.39 11.58
C VAL A 53 7.66 12.08 11.44
N TRP A 54 6.35 12.17 11.21
CA TRP A 54 5.48 11.00 11.12
C TRP A 54 5.89 10.01 10.03
N ALA A 55 6.30 10.53 8.86
CA ALA A 55 6.67 9.73 7.70
C ALA A 55 7.79 8.71 7.98
N PHE A 56 8.65 8.94 8.97
CA PHE A 56 9.69 7.99 9.40
C PHE A 56 9.15 6.84 10.25
N PHE A 57 8.03 7.04 10.95
CA PHE A 57 7.39 6.03 11.78
C PHE A 57 6.32 5.22 11.04
N VAL A 58 5.85 5.70 9.89
CA VAL A 58 4.84 5.05 9.05
C VAL A 58 5.16 3.58 8.69
N PRO A 59 6.39 3.20 8.29
CA PRO A 59 6.70 1.80 7.98
C PRO A 59 7.00 0.93 9.21
N ILE A 60 7.09 1.50 10.42
CA ILE A 60 7.49 0.79 11.64
C ILE A 60 6.27 0.17 12.31
N THR A 61 6.23 -1.16 12.42
CA THR A 61 5.10 -1.89 13.02
C THR A 61 5.49 -2.85 14.16
N SER A 62 6.79 -3.09 14.36
CA SER A 62 7.32 -3.97 15.43
C SER A 62 7.83 -3.23 16.68
N VAL A 63 7.81 -1.89 16.67
CA VAL A 63 8.19 -1.07 17.83
C VAL A 63 6.93 -0.52 18.49
N LEU A 64 6.74 -0.87 19.76
CA LEU A 64 5.66 -0.45 20.63
C LEU A 64 6.18 0.51 21.70
N VAL A 65 5.42 1.56 21.99
CA VAL A 65 5.68 2.42 23.15
C VAL A 65 5.35 1.67 24.44
N PHE A 66 4.27 0.89 24.44
CA PHE A 66 3.87 0.04 25.54
C PHE A 66 3.80 -1.42 25.05
N PRO A 67 4.79 -2.28 25.40
CA PRO A 67 4.83 -3.67 24.93
C PRO A 67 3.59 -4.51 25.26
N SER A 68 2.87 -4.15 26.33
CA SER A 68 1.60 -4.79 26.72
C SER A 68 0.42 -4.46 25.80
N ALA A 69 0.53 -3.38 25.00
CA ALA A 69 -0.51 -2.90 24.12
C ALA A 69 -0.01 -2.86 22.66
N GLN A 70 -0.36 -3.91 21.92
CA GLN A 70 0.05 -4.16 20.53
C GLN A 70 -0.26 -3.01 19.55
N GLY A 71 -1.22 -2.14 19.90
CA GLY A 71 -1.60 -0.97 19.11
C GLY A 71 -0.84 0.32 19.40
N THR A 72 0.21 0.28 20.21
CA THR A 72 0.92 1.50 20.66
C THR A 72 2.18 1.79 19.85
N THR A 73 2.15 1.49 18.54
CA THR A 73 3.26 1.90 17.66
C THR A 73 3.34 3.43 17.61
N PRO A 74 4.54 4.02 17.50
CA PRO A 74 4.68 5.47 17.36
C PRO A 74 3.83 6.03 16.21
N GLY A 75 3.75 5.30 15.08
CA GLY A 75 2.91 5.66 13.95
C GLY A 75 1.43 5.78 14.30
N TYR A 76 0.87 4.86 15.10
CA TYR A 76 -0.54 4.91 15.52
C TYR A 76 -0.83 5.99 16.55
N LEU A 77 0.08 6.21 17.50
CA LEU A 77 -0.07 7.32 18.45
C LEU A 77 -0.12 8.66 17.69
N MET A 78 0.69 8.78 16.64
CA MET A 78 0.64 9.93 15.74
C MET A 78 -0.66 9.98 14.90
N CYS A 79 -1.32 8.85 14.60
CA CYS A 79 -2.67 8.90 14.01
C CYS A 79 -3.65 9.66 14.92
N PHE A 80 -3.68 9.34 16.22
CA PHE A 80 -4.60 9.97 17.16
C PHE A 80 -4.23 11.42 17.43
N LEU A 81 -2.94 11.72 17.58
CA LEU A 81 -2.46 13.10 17.76
C LEU A 81 -2.75 13.98 16.53
N SER A 82 -2.84 13.39 15.33
CA SER A 82 -3.18 14.11 14.10
C SER A 82 -4.53 14.84 14.18
N LEU A 83 -5.48 14.34 14.97
CA LEU A 83 -6.76 15.00 15.19
C LEU A 83 -6.58 16.35 15.89
N ALA A 84 -5.80 16.38 16.97
CA ALA A 84 -5.51 17.63 17.68
C ALA A 84 -4.74 18.61 16.80
N ILE A 85 -3.75 18.13 16.03
CA ILE A 85 -2.99 18.95 15.10
C ILE A 85 -3.89 19.54 14.00
N ALA A 86 -4.75 18.74 13.39
CA ALA A 86 -5.70 19.20 12.37
C ALA A 86 -6.71 20.21 12.94
N MET A 87 -7.15 20.05 14.19
CA MET A 87 -8.11 20.97 14.81
C MET A 87 -7.51 22.32 15.18
N LEU A 88 -6.26 22.33 15.68
CA LEU A 88 -5.55 23.53 16.11
C LEU A 88 -4.87 24.27 14.94
N TYR A 89 -4.29 23.53 13.99
CA TYR A 89 -3.41 24.07 12.95
C TYR A 89 -3.91 23.80 11.51
N GLY A 90 -5.05 23.15 11.31
CA GLY A 90 -5.57 22.81 9.99
C GLY A 90 -6.09 23.99 9.15
N GLY A 91 -6.19 25.19 9.72
CA GLY A 91 -6.62 26.40 9.01
C GLY A 91 -7.98 26.23 8.31
N GLY A 92 -8.07 26.65 7.05
CA GLY A 92 -9.29 26.57 6.24
C GLY A 92 -9.69 25.14 5.83
N GLU A 93 -8.74 24.21 5.78
CA GLU A 93 -8.99 22.81 5.39
C GLU A 93 -9.56 21.97 6.54
N ARG A 94 -9.58 22.50 7.77
CA ARG A 94 -10.13 21.83 8.96
C ARG A 94 -11.57 21.33 8.75
N THR A 95 -12.41 22.15 8.14
CA THR A 95 -13.82 21.78 7.89
C THR A 95 -13.94 20.58 6.95
N ARG A 96 -13.07 20.50 5.95
CA ARG A 96 -13.01 19.38 5.01
C ARG A 96 -12.51 18.12 5.71
N TYR A 97 -11.46 18.22 6.52
CA TYR A 97 -10.96 17.13 7.35
C TYR A 97 -12.06 16.54 8.25
N LEU A 98 -12.77 17.39 8.99
CA LEU A 98 -13.88 16.97 9.86
C LEU A 98 -15.03 16.33 9.09
N ARG A 99 -15.41 16.88 7.94
CA ARG A 99 -16.50 16.32 7.12
C ARG A 99 -16.18 14.88 6.70
N ILE A 100 -14.97 14.63 6.23
CA ILE A 100 -14.54 13.29 5.81
C ILE A 100 -14.53 12.33 6.99
N LEU A 101 -14.00 12.77 8.14
CA LEU A 101 -13.97 11.96 9.35
C LEU A 101 -15.39 11.59 9.82
N LEU A 102 -16.32 12.55 9.84
CA LEU A 102 -17.72 12.31 10.20
C LEU A 102 -18.40 11.37 9.21
N THR A 103 -18.16 11.51 7.90
CA THR A 103 -18.66 10.56 6.90
C THR A 103 -18.12 9.15 7.15
N ALA A 104 -16.83 9.00 7.45
CA ALA A 104 -16.22 7.71 7.73
C ALA A 104 -16.79 7.07 9.01
N ILE A 105 -16.98 7.86 10.08
CA ILE A 105 -17.62 7.40 11.32
C ILE A 105 -19.07 6.97 11.05
N PHE A 106 -19.83 7.75 10.28
CA PHE A 106 -21.20 7.40 9.92
C PHE A 106 -21.29 6.08 9.16
N VAL A 107 -20.45 5.90 8.12
CA VAL A 107 -20.38 4.64 7.36
C VAL A 107 -19.98 3.48 8.28
N TRP A 108 -19.01 3.69 9.18
CA TRP A 108 -18.59 2.69 10.14
C TRP A 108 -19.72 2.25 11.07
N VAL A 109 -20.40 3.21 11.70
CA VAL A 109 -21.52 2.95 12.62
C VAL A 109 -22.67 2.27 11.90
N LEU A 110 -22.95 2.66 10.65
CA LEU A 110 -23.97 2.02 9.83
C LEU A 110 -23.64 0.55 9.57
N LEU A 111 -22.43 0.25 9.09
CA LEU A 111 -22.01 -1.14 8.83
C LEU A 111 -22.01 -1.98 10.12
N PHE A 112 -21.51 -1.41 11.20
CA PHE A 112 -21.52 -2.03 12.52
C PHE A 112 -22.95 -2.33 13.02
N THR A 113 -23.88 -1.39 12.86
CA THR A 113 -25.27 -1.61 13.29
C THR A 113 -25.93 -2.68 12.44
N LEU A 114 -25.66 -2.70 11.13
CA LEU A 114 -26.19 -3.71 10.22
C LEU A 114 -25.67 -5.11 10.55
N THR A 115 -24.38 -5.28 10.85
CA THR A 115 -23.85 -6.59 11.27
C THR A 115 -24.48 -7.06 12.56
N GLN A 116 -24.49 -6.21 13.59
CA GLN A 116 -25.05 -6.60 14.89
C GLN A 116 -26.56 -6.86 14.81
N LEU A 117 -27.30 -6.16 13.94
CA LEU A 117 -28.70 -6.46 13.70
C LEU A 117 -28.89 -7.82 13.02
N ALA A 118 -28.07 -8.14 12.00
CA ALA A 118 -28.11 -9.44 11.32
C ALA A 118 -27.80 -10.60 12.29
N ASP A 119 -26.84 -10.40 13.19
CA ASP A 119 -26.49 -11.39 14.22
C ASP A 119 -27.65 -11.67 15.20
N LEU A 120 -28.56 -10.70 15.39
CA LEU A 120 -29.71 -10.82 16.30
C LEU A 120 -30.98 -11.39 15.64
N THR A 121 -31.18 -11.21 14.34
CA THR A 121 -32.47 -11.53 13.69
C THR A 121 -32.68 -13.01 13.41
N ASP A 122 -31.61 -13.79 13.21
CA ASP A 122 -31.73 -15.10 12.56
C ASP A 122 -31.66 -16.29 13.53
N GLY A 123 -31.61 -16.06 14.85
CA GLY A 123 -31.44 -17.14 15.85
C GLY A 123 -30.20 -17.99 15.59
N TYR A 124 -29.25 -17.44 14.84
CA TYR A 124 -28.09 -18.11 14.30
C TYR A 124 -27.03 -18.25 15.39
N THR A 125 -26.66 -19.48 15.71
CA THR A 125 -25.57 -19.79 16.63
C THR A 125 -24.40 -20.37 15.82
N PRO A 126 -23.49 -19.53 15.31
CA PRO A 126 -22.37 -20.01 14.52
C PRO A 126 -21.42 -20.85 15.37
N ASP A 127 -20.89 -21.90 14.76
CA ASP A 127 -19.73 -22.60 15.28
C ASP A 127 -18.46 -21.81 14.92
N LEU A 128 -17.83 -21.21 15.93
CA LEU A 128 -16.61 -20.41 15.79
C LEU A 128 -15.33 -21.24 15.99
N ASP A 129 -15.44 -22.52 16.39
CA ASP A 129 -14.28 -23.33 16.78
C ASP A 129 -13.42 -23.75 15.58
N THR A 130 -14.03 -23.76 14.39
CA THR A 130 -13.35 -24.02 13.12
C THR A 130 -12.61 -22.81 12.57
N LEU A 131 -12.81 -21.63 13.15
CA LEU A 131 -12.28 -20.36 12.64
C LEU A 131 -11.06 -19.87 13.42
N SER A 132 -10.13 -19.22 12.72
CA SER A 132 -9.03 -18.51 13.37
C SER A 132 -9.53 -17.17 13.90
N LEU A 133 -9.80 -17.14 15.21
CA LEU A 133 -10.35 -15.97 15.89
C LEU A 133 -9.25 -14.96 16.29
N VAL A 134 -9.58 -13.67 16.26
CA VAL A 134 -8.67 -12.61 16.74
C VAL A 134 -8.35 -12.76 18.24
N ASN A 135 -9.35 -13.13 19.04
CA ASN A 135 -9.16 -13.50 20.45
C ASN A 135 -9.69 -14.93 20.68
N PRO A 136 -8.82 -15.96 20.72
CA PRO A 136 -9.25 -17.35 20.78
C PRO A 136 -9.99 -17.71 22.09
N TYR A 137 -9.95 -16.86 23.11
CA TYR A 137 -10.59 -17.12 24.40
C TYR A 137 -12.00 -16.52 24.54
N ASP A 138 -12.39 -15.65 23.61
CA ASP A 138 -13.68 -14.95 23.66
C ASP A 138 -14.59 -15.52 22.58
N HIS A 139 -15.51 -16.41 22.94
CA HIS A 139 -16.50 -17.00 22.03
C HIS A 139 -17.82 -16.22 21.99
N SER A 140 -17.86 -14.99 22.51
CA SER A 140 -19.05 -14.15 22.36
C SER A 140 -19.32 -13.83 20.89
N PHE A 141 -20.58 -14.01 20.48
CA PHE A 141 -20.99 -13.77 19.09
C PHE A 141 -21.46 -12.34 18.86
N VAL A 142 -22.16 -11.73 19.80
CA VAL A 142 -22.63 -10.34 19.68
C VAL A 142 -21.73 -9.44 20.53
N MET A 143 -21.35 -8.27 20.00
CA MET A 143 -20.59 -7.23 20.71
C MET A 143 -19.24 -7.72 21.27
N ARG A 144 -18.52 -8.53 20.49
CA ARG A 144 -17.25 -9.11 20.89
C ARG A 144 -16.17 -8.06 21.19
N SER A 145 -15.30 -8.34 22.16
CA SER A 145 -14.21 -7.43 22.55
C SER A 145 -13.25 -7.09 21.40
N SER A 146 -12.98 -8.06 20.52
CA SER A 146 -12.11 -7.89 19.36
C SER A 146 -12.65 -6.87 18.36
N LEU A 147 -13.98 -6.68 18.30
CA LEU A 147 -14.59 -5.67 17.46
C LEU A 147 -14.10 -4.27 17.80
N PHE A 148 -14.09 -3.92 19.09
CA PHE A 148 -13.70 -2.58 19.53
C PHE A 148 -12.20 -2.33 19.29
N THR A 149 -11.37 -3.31 19.58
CA THR A 149 -9.91 -3.19 19.36
C THR A 149 -9.56 -3.08 17.87
N GLN A 150 -10.22 -3.85 17.01
CA GLN A 150 -10.02 -3.77 15.57
C GLN A 150 -10.60 -2.48 14.99
N SER A 151 -11.75 -2.01 15.49
CA SER A 151 -12.33 -0.70 15.15
C SER A 151 -11.35 0.44 15.43
N LEU A 152 -10.61 0.36 16.55
CA LEU A 152 -9.62 1.37 16.90
C LEU A 152 -8.48 1.45 15.86
N TYR A 153 -8.06 0.32 15.30
CA TYR A 153 -7.10 0.31 14.19
C TYR A 153 -7.67 0.94 12.91
N VAL A 154 -8.95 0.72 12.61
CA VAL A 154 -9.62 1.38 11.47
C VAL A 154 -9.64 2.88 11.70
N VAL A 155 -9.96 3.35 12.90
CA VAL A 155 -9.93 4.78 13.24
C VAL A 155 -8.54 5.37 13.01
N ALA A 156 -7.48 4.69 13.44
CA ALA A 156 -6.11 5.13 13.22
C ALA A 156 -5.79 5.28 11.70
N VAL A 157 -6.19 4.30 10.88
CA VAL A 157 -6.02 4.35 9.43
C VAL A 157 -6.85 5.47 8.78
N VAL A 158 -8.10 5.65 9.20
CA VAL A 158 -8.98 6.71 8.69
C VAL A 158 -8.42 8.09 9.03
N LEU A 159 -7.94 8.30 10.25
CA LEU A 159 -7.28 9.54 10.66
C LEU A 159 -6.04 9.80 9.80
N TYR A 160 -5.18 8.80 9.60
CA TYR A 160 -3.99 8.91 8.76
C TYR A 160 -4.32 9.22 7.30
N GLY A 161 -5.19 8.42 6.68
CA GLY A 161 -5.59 8.60 5.29
C GLY A 161 -6.28 9.94 5.05
N THR A 162 -7.13 10.39 5.96
CA THR A 162 -7.81 11.70 5.88
C THR A 162 -6.80 12.83 6.03
N TYR A 163 -5.85 12.71 6.97
CA TYR A 163 -4.80 13.71 7.16
C TYR A 163 -3.99 13.89 5.88
N LEU A 164 -3.51 12.79 5.31
CA LEU A 164 -2.79 12.81 4.04
C LEU A 164 -3.63 13.37 2.91
N TYR A 165 -4.86 12.91 2.75
CA TYR A 165 -5.72 13.34 1.65
C TYR A 165 -5.99 14.85 1.66
N VAL A 166 -6.12 15.44 2.85
CA VAL A 166 -6.45 16.86 3.01
C VAL A 166 -5.22 17.76 2.92
N TYR A 167 -4.10 17.35 3.56
CA TYR A 167 -2.93 18.22 3.74
C TYR A 167 -1.73 17.85 2.86
N CYS A 168 -1.88 16.92 1.91
CA CYS A 168 -0.79 16.47 1.04
C CYS A 168 -0.07 17.63 0.35
N ASP A 169 1.26 17.64 0.47
CA ASP A 169 2.16 18.52 -0.27
C ASP A 169 3.12 17.70 -1.16
N ASP A 170 3.44 18.19 -2.35
CA ASP A 170 4.40 17.55 -3.25
C ASP A 170 5.83 17.53 -2.66
N ALA A 171 6.16 18.42 -1.73
CA ALA A 171 7.43 18.43 -1.00
C ALA A 171 7.64 17.15 -0.16
N TRP A 172 6.57 16.49 0.24
CA TRP A 172 6.62 15.27 1.06
C TRP A 172 7.20 14.07 0.31
N ASP A 173 7.18 14.10 -1.03
CA ASP A 173 7.67 13.03 -1.90
C ASP A 173 9.11 12.59 -1.56
N ARG A 174 9.99 13.55 -1.26
CA ARG A 174 11.39 13.25 -0.92
C ARG A 174 11.51 12.57 0.43
N ILE A 175 10.71 12.99 1.40
CA ILE A 175 10.79 12.52 2.78
C ILE A 175 10.20 11.12 2.91
N ILE A 176 9.11 10.84 2.20
CA ILE A 176 8.52 9.49 2.11
C ILE A 176 9.52 8.52 1.47
N VAL A 177 10.18 8.90 0.38
CA VAL A 177 11.20 8.01 -0.21
C VAL A 177 12.40 7.85 0.73
N ALA A 178 12.82 8.91 1.42
CA ALA A 178 13.90 8.84 2.40
C ALA A 178 13.55 7.91 3.58
N SER A 179 12.33 7.96 4.11
CA SER A 179 11.89 7.05 5.16
C SER A 179 11.88 5.60 4.69
N GLY A 180 11.41 5.34 3.47
CA GLY A 180 11.48 4.01 2.86
C GLY A 180 12.93 3.51 2.68
N VAL A 181 13.86 4.38 2.27
CA VAL A 181 15.28 4.01 2.15
C VAL A 181 15.88 3.69 3.51
N LEU A 182 15.66 4.54 4.53
CA LEU A 182 16.15 4.29 5.89
C LEU A 182 15.65 2.94 6.41
N PHE A 183 14.37 2.64 6.19
CA PHE A 183 13.75 1.39 6.59
C PHE A 183 14.34 0.16 5.87
N ALA A 184 14.64 0.30 4.58
CA ALA A 184 15.29 -0.75 3.80
C ALA A 184 16.75 -0.96 4.20
N VAL A 185 17.50 0.13 4.48
CA VAL A 185 18.88 0.06 4.97
C VAL A 185 18.96 -0.66 6.31
N TYR A 186 18.03 -0.40 7.22
CA TYR A 186 17.96 -1.13 8.49
C TYR A 186 17.72 -2.63 8.28
N GLY A 187 16.79 -3.01 7.40
CA GLY A 187 16.56 -4.42 7.06
C GLY A 187 17.78 -5.10 6.41
N LEU A 188 18.51 -4.38 5.55
CA LEU A 188 19.76 -4.87 4.95
C LEU A 188 20.88 -5.02 6.00
N TYR A 189 20.94 -4.11 6.97
CA TYR A 189 21.84 -4.21 8.12
C TYR A 189 21.57 -5.48 8.92
N GLU A 190 20.31 -5.81 9.22
CA GLU A 190 19.97 -7.05 9.95
C GLU A 190 20.47 -8.30 9.21
N CYS A 191 20.22 -8.37 7.90
CA CYS A 191 20.69 -9.49 7.08
C CYS A 191 22.22 -9.58 7.06
N ALA A 192 22.93 -8.46 6.95
CA ALA A 192 24.40 -8.42 6.97
C ALA A 192 24.95 -8.82 8.36
N TYR A 193 24.33 -8.35 9.43
CA TYR A 193 24.68 -8.71 10.80
C TYR A 193 24.53 -10.22 11.03
N TYR A 194 23.40 -10.80 10.60
CA TYR A 194 23.19 -12.24 10.70
C TYR A 194 24.21 -13.04 9.87
N PHE A 195 24.54 -12.57 8.66
CA PHE A 195 25.53 -13.23 7.82
C PHE A 195 26.90 -13.33 8.51
N VAL A 196 27.29 -12.30 9.29
CA VAL A 196 28.57 -12.27 10.00
C VAL A 196 28.53 -13.03 11.34
N THR A 197 27.45 -12.89 12.09
CA THR A 197 27.39 -13.35 13.50
C THR A 197 26.60 -14.63 13.71
N GLY A 198 25.74 -15.01 12.75
CA GLY A 198 24.74 -16.08 12.92
C GLY A 198 23.61 -15.73 13.90
N GLN A 199 23.52 -14.49 14.38
CA GLN A 199 22.53 -14.04 15.36
C GLN A 199 21.62 -12.95 14.80
N SER A 200 20.43 -12.78 15.40
CA SER A 200 19.50 -11.71 15.01
C SER A 200 20.11 -10.33 15.31
N GLY A 201 20.20 -9.48 14.29
CA GLY A 201 20.64 -8.09 14.43
C GLY A 201 19.55 -7.11 14.88
N ASP A 202 18.32 -7.61 15.11
CA ASP A 202 17.18 -6.79 15.56
C ASP A 202 17.32 -6.44 17.04
N PHE A 203 17.59 -5.16 17.33
CA PHE A 203 17.71 -4.62 18.70
C PHE A 203 16.62 -3.58 19.03
N LEU A 204 15.73 -3.28 18.08
CA LEU A 204 14.70 -2.25 18.24
C LEU A 204 13.31 -2.84 18.48
N SER A 205 13.00 -3.98 17.86
CA SER A 205 11.66 -4.56 17.95
C SER A 205 11.38 -5.09 19.35
N ASN A 206 10.26 -4.68 19.92
CA ASN A 206 9.76 -5.14 21.22
C ASN A 206 8.33 -5.69 21.15
N ARG A 207 7.78 -5.81 19.94
CA ARG A 207 6.46 -6.39 19.69
C ARG A 207 6.51 -7.92 19.71
N GLN A 208 5.74 -8.54 20.57
CA GLN A 208 5.63 -10.00 20.54
C GLN A 208 4.66 -10.44 19.43
N PHE A 209 5.14 -11.23 18.47
CA PHE A 209 4.32 -11.91 17.47
C PHE A 209 3.90 -13.28 18.02
N THR A 210 2.59 -13.54 18.01
CA THR A 210 1.87 -14.59 18.75
C THR A 210 2.33 -16.05 18.51
N ASN A 211 3.22 -16.31 17.55
CA ASN A 211 3.75 -17.66 17.27
C ASN A 211 4.65 -18.25 18.38
N THR A 212 4.97 -17.49 19.42
CA THR A 212 5.75 -17.98 20.57
C THR A 212 4.91 -18.41 21.77
N LEU A 213 3.57 -18.34 21.71
CA LEU A 213 2.71 -18.92 22.77
C LEU A 213 2.69 -20.47 22.78
N ALA A 214 3.11 -21.12 21.68
CA ALA A 214 3.18 -22.58 21.57
C ALA A 214 4.53 -23.19 21.97
N ARG A 215 5.57 -22.38 22.22
CA ARG A 215 6.84 -22.84 22.79
C ARG A 215 7.27 -21.86 23.86
N PRO A 216 7.34 -22.26 25.15
CA PRO A 216 7.99 -21.45 26.17
C PRO A 216 9.46 -21.35 25.79
N LEU A 217 9.83 -20.27 25.11
CA LEU A 217 11.21 -19.86 25.01
C LEU A 217 11.68 -19.52 26.44
N PRO A 218 12.97 -19.74 26.75
CA PRO A 218 13.56 -19.29 28.01
C PRO A 218 13.18 -17.83 28.25
N LYS A 219 12.90 -17.48 29.52
CA LYS A 219 12.46 -16.14 29.98
C LYS A 219 13.37 -14.98 29.55
N ASP A 220 14.54 -15.28 28.99
CA ASP A 220 15.59 -14.33 28.67
C ASP A 220 15.69 -14.01 27.15
N ILE A 221 14.86 -14.63 26.30
CA ILE A 221 14.87 -14.37 24.85
C ILE A 221 13.59 -13.63 24.44
N VAL A 222 13.62 -12.31 24.51
CA VAL A 222 12.59 -11.43 23.94
C VAL A 222 12.76 -11.43 22.41
N THR A 223 12.23 -12.43 21.71
CA THR A 223 12.16 -12.36 20.23
C THR A 223 10.96 -11.52 19.80
N GLY A 224 11.15 -10.20 19.77
CA GLY A 224 10.13 -9.23 19.31
C GLY A 224 9.83 -9.26 17.79
N SER A 225 10.14 -10.36 17.09
CA SER A 225 10.24 -10.40 15.64
C SER A 225 10.35 -11.85 15.14
N ASP A 226 9.58 -12.25 14.12
CA ASP A 226 9.57 -13.64 13.62
C ASP A 226 10.87 -13.93 12.86
N PHE A 227 11.76 -14.72 13.47
CA PHE A 227 13.10 -14.96 12.95
C PHE A 227 13.08 -16.14 11.99
N GLN A 228 13.09 -15.83 10.68
CA GLN A 228 13.02 -16.83 9.62
C GLN A 228 14.30 -16.85 8.80
N THR A 229 14.89 -18.04 8.64
CA THR A 229 16.07 -18.26 7.79
C THR A 229 15.69 -19.05 6.54
N MET A 230 16.51 -18.96 5.50
CA MET A 230 16.42 -19.77 4.30
C MET A 230 17.82 -20.29 3.94
N GLY A 231 17.91 -21.56 3.53
CA GLY A 231 19.16 -22.11 2.99
C GLY A 231 19.27 -21.79 1.51
N VAL A 232 20.38 -21.19 1.08
CA VAL A 232 20.71 -21.00 -0.34
C VAL A 232 22.10 -21.58 -0.58
N GLY A 233 22.18 -22.68 -1.33
CA GLY A 233 23.46 -23.31 -1.67
C GLY A 233 24.31 -23.71 -0.45
N GLY A 234 23.65 -24.21 0.61
CA GLY A 234 24.30 -24.60 1.87
C GLY A 234 24.59 -23.45 2.85
N ILE A 235 24.35 -22.20 2.47
CA ILE A 235 24.49 -21.03 3.35
C ILE A 235 23.12 -20.68 3.94
N SER A 236 23.02 -20.62 5.26
CA SER A 236 21.83 -20.07 5.94
C SER A 236 21.83 -18.55 5.85
N MET A 237 20.77 -17.97 5.29
CA MET A 237 20.56 -16.52 5.22
C MET A 237 19.27 -16.13 5.95
N GLN A 238 19.29 -15.05 6.71
CA GLN A 238 18.08 -14.49 7.32
C GLN A 238 17.23 -13.83 6.23
N ARG A 239 15.93 -14.14 6.21
CA ARG A 239 14.96 -13.46 5.35
C ARG A 239 14.75 -12.03 5.84
N LEU A 240 14.79 -11.07 4.92
CA LEU A 240 14.66 -9.66 5.28
C LEU A 240 13.25 -9.36 5.80
N LYS A 241 13.19 -8.76 7.00
CA LYS A 241 11.94 -8.36 7.67
C LYS A 241 11.97 -6.93 8.20
N SER A 242 13.12 -6.38 8.60
CA SER A 242 13.20 -5.04 9.19
C SER A 242 12.21 -4.87 10.36
N LEU A 243 11.78 -3.65 10.66
CA LEU A 243 10.85 -3.35 11.75
C LEU A 243 9.37 -3.61 11.42
N THR A 244 9.08 -4.53 10.49
CA THR A 244 7.71 -5.07 10.32
C THR A 244 7.50 -6.43 10.99
N GLY A 245 8.57 -7.07 11.46
CA GLY A 245 8.52 -8.35 12.16
C GLY A 245 8.32 -9.60 11.30
N GLU A 246 7.67 -9.50 10.13
CA GLU A 246 7.51 -10.60 9.17
C GLU A 246 7.91 -10.18 7.73
N PRO A 247 8.57 -11.04 6.93
CA PRO A 247 8.94 -10.71 5.54
C PRO A 247 7.75 -10.41 4.60
N SER A 248 6.58 -11.02 4.81
CA SER A 248 5.39 -10.76 3.98
C SER A 248 4.78 -9.39 4.27
N MET A 249 4.75 -9.01 5.54
CA MET A 249 4.38 -7.71 6.07
C MET A 249 5.34 -6.60 5.60
N TYR A 250 6.65 -6.90 5.54
CA TYR A 250 7.64 -6.00 4.95
C TYR A 250 7.32 -5.73 3.48
N ALA A 251 7.06 -6.78 2.70
CA ALA A 251 6.75 -6.67 1.28
C ALA A 251 5.49 -5.83 1.03
N LEU A 252 4.41 -6.06 1.80
CA LEU A 252 3.19 -5.24 1.73
C LEU A 252 3.51 -3.75 1.97
N SER A 253 4.33 -3.46 2.98
CA SER A 253 4.66 -2.08 3.39
C SER A 253 5.57 -1.38 2.39
N MET A 254 6.61 -2.06 1.92
CA MET A 254 7.72 -1.46 1.17
C MET A 254 7.58 -1.53 -0.34
N PHE A 255 6.75 -2.43 -0.86
CA PHE A 255 6.52 -2.52 -2.30
C PHE A 255 5.96 -1.22 -2.91
N PRO A 256 4.96 -0.54 -2.31
CA PRO A 256 4.51 0.75 -2.79
C PRO A 256 5.61 1.84 -2.80
N PHE A 257 6.50 1.85 -1.80
CA PHE A 257 7.64 2.76 -1.78
C PHE A 257 8.59 2.51 -2.94
N TRP A 258 8.87 1.25 -3.29
CA TRP A 258 9.71 0.91 -4.44
C TRP A 258 9.13 1.43 -5.76
N VAL A 259 7.84 1.17 -6.00
CA VAL A 259 7.12 1.65 -7.20
C VAL A 259 7.19 3.18 -7.29
N TYR A 260 6.91 3.85 -6.18
CA TYR A 260 6.87 5.31 -6.12
C TYR A 260 8.26 5.94 -6.30
N ALA A 261 9.26 5.46 -5.56
CA ALA A 261 10.65 5.94 -5.62
C ALA A 261 11.22 5.88 -7.04
N ARG A 262 10.85 4.85 -7.81
CA ARG A 262 11.30 4.68 -9.19
C ARG A 262 10.80 5.78 -10.14
N THR A 263 9.68 6.44 -9.82
CA THR A 263 9.05 7.43 -10.70
C THR A 263 9.30 8.86 -10.27
N VAL A 264 9.33 9.11 -8.97
CA VAL A 264 9.39 10.47 -8.43
C VAL A 264 10.83 10.95 -8.21
N GLN A 265 11.78 10.06 -7.93
CA GLN A 265 13.16 10.44 -7.71
C GLN A 265 13.97 10.51 -9.00
N ARG A 266 14.81 11.54 -9.09
CA ARG A 266 15.81 11.66 -10.17
C ARG A 266 16.91 10.61 -10.05
N SER A 267 17.31 10.29 -8.82
CA SER A 267 18.30 9.26 -8.52
C SER A 267 17.66 7.88 -8.51
N ARG A 268 18.33 6.89 -9.11
CA ARG A 268 17.87 5.50 -9.11
C ARG A 268 18.23 4.74 -7.83
N TRP A 269 19.17 5.26 -7.03
CA TRP A 269 19.67 4.61 -5.82
C TRP A 269 18.57 4.23 -4.81
N PRO A 270 17.61 5.11 -4.45
CA PRO A 270 16.52 4.72 -3.56
C PRO A 270 15.73 3.50 -4.03
N ALA A 271 15.38 3.47 -5.32
CA ALA A 271 14.64 2.36 -5.90
C ALA A 271 15.47 1.06 -5.97
N ILE A 272 16.80 1.16 -6.13
CA ILE A 272 17.70 0.00 -6.11
C ILE A 272 17.80 -0.58 -4.70
N ILE A 273 18.02 0.26 -3.68
CA ILE A 273 18.14 -0.18 -2.28
C ILE A 273 16.85 -0.86 -1.82
N ILE A 274 15.70 -0.20 -2.02
CA ILE A 274 14.40 -0.77 -1.64
C ILE A 274 14.13 -2.04 -2.47
N GLY A 275 14.44 -2.03 -3.78
CA GLY A 275 14.26 -3.19 -4.64
C GLY A 275 15.08 -4.40 -4.21
N ALA A 276 16.36 -4.19 -3.88
CA ALA A 276 17.23 -5.23 -3.34
C ALA A 276 16.68 -5.80 -2.02
N SER A 277 16.21 -4.91 -1.13
CA SER A 277 15.61 -5.36 0.13
C SER A 277 14.36 -6.23 -0.08
N LEU A 278 13.50 -5.89 -1.06
CA LEU A 278 12.30 -6.66 -1.38
C LEU A 278 12.62 -8.05 -1.92
N VAL A 279 13.66 -8.17 -2.76
CA VAL A 279 14.12 -9.48 -3.26
C VAL A 279 14.61 -10.36 -2.09
N MET A 280 15.34 -9.78 -1.14
CA MET A 280 15.84 -10.50 0.05
C MET A 280 14.75 -10.95 1.04
N THR A 281 13.49 -10.51 0.88
CA THR A 281 12.37 -11.02 1.70
C THR A 281 11.98 -12.46 1.35
N ALA A 282 12.29 -12.89 0.12
CA ALA A 282 11.82 -14.15 -0.46
C ALA A 282 10.31 -14.41 -0.24
N SER A 283 9.51 -13.34 -0.31
CA SER A 283 8.07 -13.38 -0.02
C SER A 283 7.21 -13.51 -1.28
N THR A 284 6.19 -14.37 -1.26
CA THR A 284 5.17 -14.45 -2.33
C THR A 284 4.39 -13.15 -2.47
N THR A 285 4.20 -12.42 -1.37
CA THR A 285 3.57 -11.08 -1.38
C THR A 285 4.35 -10.12 -2.28
N ALA A 286 5.68 -10.12 -2.21
CA ALA A 286 6.52 -9.30 -3.08
C ALA A 286 6.37 -9.72 -4.55
N MET A 287 6.31 -11.02 -4.84
CA MET A 287 6.08 -11.55 -6.19
C MET A 287 4.74 -11.09 -6.76
N VAL A 288 3.64 -11.17 -5.99
CA VAL A 288 2.32 -10.67 -6.38
C VAL A 288 2.39 -9.18 -6.71
N GLY A 289 3.08 -8.40 -5.89
CA GLY A 289 3.34 -6.98 -6.16
C GLY A 289 4.05 -6.77 -7.50
N TYR A 290 5.16 -7.48 -7.75
CA TYR A 290 5.92 -7.39 -9.01
C TYR A 290 5.07 -7.79 -10.23
N LEU A 291 4.24 -8.82 -10.12
CA LEU A 291 3.33 -9.23 -11.19
C LEU A 291 2.31 -8.13 -11.52
N CYS A 292 1.68 -7.52 -10.50
CA CYS A 292 0.75 -6.40 -10.69
C CYS A 292 1.45 -5.21 -11.35
N TYR A 293 2.65 -4.87 -10.87
CA TYR A 293 3.47 -3.81 -11.42
C TYR A 293 3.79 -4.02 -12.90
N LEU A 294 4.25 -5.24 -13.26
CA LEU A 294 4.57 -5.61 -14.62
C LEU A 294 3.32 -5.61 -15.50
N GLY A 295 2.21 -6.19 -15.05
CA GLY A 295 0.93 -6.23 -15.77
C GLY A 295 0.47 -4.83 -16.20
N ILE A 296 0.37 -3.90 -15.26
CA ILE A 296 -0.03 -2.50 -15.55
C ILE A 296 0.98 -1.82 -16.48
N ARG A 297 2.28 -2.09 -16.30
CA ARG A 297 3.32 -1.47 -17.12
C ARG A 297 3.29 -1.98 -18.56
N MET A 298 3.01 -3.27 -18.76
CA MET A 298 2.87 -3.90 -20.08
C MET A 298 1.67 -3.35 -20.85
N MET A 299 0.57 -3.00 -20.17
CA MET A 299 -0.60 -2.38 -20.81
C MET A 299 -0.31 -1.01 -21.42
N HIS A 300 0.69 -0.28 -20.92
CA HIS A 300 1.00 1.08 -21.36
C HIS A 300 2.30 1.19 -22.19
N THR A 301 3.29 0.35 -21.90
CA THR A 301 4.59 0.43 -22.56
C THR A 301 4.59 -0.49 -23.78
N ARG A 302 4.89 0.04 -24.97
CA ARG A 302 5.24 -0.82 -26.11
C ARG A 302 6.50 -1.59 -25.72
N ILE A 303 6.33 -2.88 -25.46
CA ILE A 303 7.43 -3.75 -25.05
C ILE A 303 8.41 -3.80 -26.22
N ASN A 304 9.62 -3.30 -25.99
CA ASN A 304 10.68 -3.48 -26.96
C ASN A 304 11.10 -4.95 -26.90
N ILE A 305 10.70 -5.73 -27.90
CA ILE A 305 10.95 -7.18 -27.99
C ILE A 305 12.44 -7.49 -27.79
N ILE A 306 13.35 -6.66 -28.30
CA ILE A 306 14.80 -6.86 -28.14
C ILE A 306 15.20 -6.82 -26.66
N LYS A 307 14.67 -5.86 -25.88
CA LYS A 307 14.96 -5.79 -24.44
C LYS A 307 14.39 -6.99 -23.68
N LEU A 308 13.22 -7.49 -24.11
CA LEU A 308 12.61 -8.69 -23.52
C LEU A 308 13.46 -9.93 -23.83
N VAL A 309 13.89 -10.11 -25.08
CA VAL A 309 14.76 -11.21 -25.50
C VAL A 309 16.10 -11.14 -24.78
N LEU A 310 16.73 -9.96 -24.67
CA LEU A 310 17.97 -9.79 -23.91
C LEU A 310 17.79 -10.11 -22.43
N ALA A 311 16.68 -9.70 -21.82
CA ALA A 311 16.37 -10.05 -20.44
C ALA A 311 16.15 -11.56 -20.27
N ALA A 312 15.44 -12.20 -21.20
CA ALA A 312 15.21 -13.64 -21.19
C ALA A 312 16.52 -14.42 -21.38
N LEU A 313 17.39 -14.02 -22.31
CA LEU A 313 18.71 -14.61 -22.50
C LEU A 313 19.60 -14.43 -21.27
N ALA A 314 19.55 -13.28 -20.60
CA ALA A 314 20.28 -13.06 -19.36
C ALA A 314 19.78 -13.99 -18.24
N ILE A 315 18.46 -14.16 -18.10
CA ILE A 315 17.88 -15.10 -17.13
C ILE A 315 18.31 -16.54 -17.46
N ILE A 316 18.24 -16.95 -18.73
CA ILE A 316 18.69 -18.29 -19.17
C ILE A 316 20.17 -18.49 -18.86
N ALA A 317 21.03 -17.50 -19.13
CA ALA A 317 22.45 -17.57 -18.82
C ALA A 317 22.69 -17.73 -17.30
N ILE A 318 21.94 -17.01 -16.46
CA ILE A 318 22.00 -17.15 -14.99
C ILE A 318 21.56 -18.56 -14.57
N VAL A 319 20.46 -19.07 -15.14
CA VAL A 319 19.97 -20.43 -14.85
C VAL A 319 21.01 -21.48 -15.25
N ILE A 320 21.69 -21.33 -16.39
CA ILE A 320 22.72 -22.27 -16.82
C ILE A 320 23.94 -22.23 -15.89
N VAL A 321 24.42 -21.04 -15.52
CA VAL A 321 25.62 -20.88 -14.68
C VAL A 321 25.38 -21.31 -13.24
N PHE A 322 24.20 -21.06 -12.69
CA PHE A 322 23.84 -21.30 -11.29
C PHE A 322 22.74 -22.36 -11.15
N ASN A 323 22.74 -23.38 -12.01
CA ASN A 323 21.62 -24.31 -12.16
C ASN A 323 21.16 -24.92 -10.83
N GLU A 324 22.07 -25.48 -10.03
CA GLU A 324 21.71 -26.12 -8.76
C GLU A 324 21.11 -25.12 -7.75
N GLN A 325 21.71 -23.94 -7.59
CA GLN A 325 21.23 -22.93 -6.66
C GLN A 325 19.91 -22.32 -7.14
N VAL A 326 19.75 -22.12 -8.44
CA VAL A 326 18.53 -21.56 -9.04
C VAL A 326 17.39 -22.56 -8.98
N VAL A 327 17.65 -23.85 -9.23
CA VAL A 327 16.63 -24.91 -9.10
C VAL A 327 16.20 -25.07 -7.65
N GLN A 328 17.13 -25.08 -6.69
CA GLN A 328 16.80 -25.10 -5.26
C GLN A 328 15.99 -23.86 -4.84
N LEU A 329 16.42 -22.67 -5.24
CA LEU A 329 15.71 -21.43 -4.96
C LEU A 329 14.32 -21.43 -5.61
N ALA A 330 14.19 -21.89 -6.85
CA ALA A 330 12.91 -22.01 -7.54
C ALA A 330 12.00 -23.04 -6.85
N ASP A 331 12.55 -24.17 -6.41
CA ASP A 331 11.81 -25.18 -5.67
C ASP A 331 11.29 -24.62 -4.33
N ASP A 332 12.15 -23.99 -3.54
CA ASP A 332 11.79 -23.47 -2.20
C ASP A 332 10.90 -22.22 -2.24
N VAL A 333 11.12 -21.32 -3.19
CA VAL A 333 10.41 -20.03 -3.27
C VAL A 333 9.16 -20.12 -4.14
N VAL A 334 9.19 -20.92 -5.21
CA VAL A 334 8.12 -20.97 -6.21
C VAL A 334 7.36 -22.29 -6.13
N ILE A 335 8.01 -23.44 -6.33
CA ILE A 335 7.30 -24.72 -6.47
C ILE A 335 6.62 -25.13 -5.16
N LYS A 336 7.36 -25.26 -4.06
CA LYS A 336 6.81 -25.66 -2.75
C LYS A 336 5.75 -24.69 -2.22
N LYS A 337 5.83 -23.41 -2.60
CA LYS A 337 4.81 -22.40 -2.24
C LYS A 337 3.57 -22.49 -3.13
N LEU A 338 3.72 -22.81 -4.42
CA LEU A 338 2.59 -23.00 -5.35
C LEU A 338 1.88 -24.34 -5.15
N THR A 339 2.62 -25.41 -4.82
CA THR A 339 2.05 -26.74 -4.59
C THR A 339 1.44 -26.91 -3.21
N GLY A 340 1.60 -25.93 -2.32
CA GLY A 340 1.12 -26.01 -0.93
C GLY A 340 1.84 -27.08 -0.11
N ALA A 341 2.99 -27.58 -0.57
CA ALA A 341 3.77 -28.62 0.10
C ALA A 341 4.51 -28.11 1.35
N ASN A 342 4.56 -26.78 1.57
CA ASN A 342 5.07 -26.19 2.80
C ASN A 342 3.99 -26.20 3.88
N SER A 343 4.37 -26.48 5.14
CA SER A 343 3.47 -26.47 6.31
C SER A 343 2.64 -25.19 6.40
N SER A 344 3.29 -24.04 6.20
CA SER A 344 2.62 -22.72 6.17
C SER A 344 1.62 -22.56 5.03
N GLY A 345 1.75 -23.26 3.90
CA GLY A 345 0.80 -23.22 2.79
C GLY A 345 -0.48 -24.00 3.09
N GLN A 346 -0.35 -25.16 3.75
CA GLN A 346 -1.49 -25.99 4.15
C GLN A 346 -2.35 -25.31 5.20
N GLU A 347 -1.75 -24.72 6.24
CA GLU A 347 -2.48 -23.98 7.28
C GLU A 347 -3.27 -22.79 6.70
N ARG A 348 -2.67 -22.06 5.75
CA ARG A 348 -3.32 -20.95 5.03
C ARG A 348 -4.53 -21.42 4.23
N SER A 349 -4.37 -22.50 3.48
CA SER A 349 -5.45 -23.08 2.67
C SER A 349 -6.59 -23.60 3.55
N ALA A 350 -6.26 -24.28 4.66
CA ALA A 350 -7.25 -24.76 5.62
C ALA A 350 -8.05 -23.61 6.25
N GLY A 351 -7.37 -22.55 6.71
CA GLY A 351 -8.02 -21.36 7.26
C GLY A 351 -8.91 -20.63 6.24
N PHE A 352 -8.47 -20.54 5.00
CA PHE A 352 -9.27 -20.00 3.90
C PHE A 352 -10.53 -20.84 3.67
N MET A 353 -10.39 -22.16 3.51
CA MET A 353 -11.52 -23.06 3.25
C MET A 353 -12.53 -23.08 4.40
N ALA A 354 -12.05 -23.07 5.66
CA ALA A 354 -12.91 -22.98 6.83
C ALA A 354 -13.73 -21.68 6.84
N ALA A 355 -13.10 -20.54 6.51
CA ALA A 355 -13.80 -19.25 6.42
C ALA A 355 -14.84 -19.22 5.28
N ILE A 356 -14.54 -19.82 4.12
CA ILE A 356 -15.50 -19.92 3.01
C ILE A 356 -16.68 -20.83 3.38
N ASP A 357 -16.41 -22.01 3.94
CA ASP A 357 -17.46 -22.96 4.36
C ASP A 357 -18.37 -22.34 5.43
N PHE A 358 -17.79 -21.64 6.40
CA PHE A 358 -18.53 -20.88 7.40
C PHE A 358 -19.44 -19.82 6.75
N TRP A 359 -18.90 -18.99 5.85
CA TRP A 359 -19.69 -17.96 5.16
C TRP A 359 -20.81 -18.56 4.30
N LEU A 360 -20.57 -19.69 3.63
CA LEU A 360 -21.57 -20.38 2.82
C LEU A 360 -22.74 -20.92 3.66
N LYS A 361 -22.49 -21.32 4.90
CA LYS A 361 -23.52 -21.79 5.84
C LYS A 361 -24.24 -20.66 6.57
N ALA A 362 -23.67 -19.45 6.57
CA ALA A 362 -24.28 -18.30 7.22
C ALA A 362 -25.64 -17.90 6.60
N PRO A 363 -26.53 -17.29 7.38
CA PRO A 363 -27.78 -16.72 6.87
C PRO A 363 -27.55 -15.65 5.80
N VAL A 364 -28.61 -15.35 5.02
CA VAL A 364 -28.51 -14.38 3.91
C VAL A 364 -28.10 -13.00 4.40
N ALA A 365 -28.62 -12.55 5.55
CA ALA A 365 -28.23 -11.28 6.14
C ALA A 365 -26.73 -11.24 6.44
N ASN A 366 -26.21 -12.21 7.19
CA ASN A 366 -24.78 -12.33 7.50
C ASN A 366 -23.90 -12.53 6.26
N LYS A 367 -24.37 -13.15 5.19
CA LYS A 367 -23.62 -13.22 3.92
C LYS A 367 -23.39 -11.84 3.31
N LEU A 368 -24.37 -10.94 3.43
CA LEU A 368 -24.31 -9.59 2.89
C LEU A 368 -23.47 -8.65 3.75
N VAL A 369 -23.68 -8.66 5.06
CA VAL A 369 -23.08 -7.68 5.98
C VAL A 369 -21.95 -8.23 6.85
N GLY A 370 -21.81 -9.54 6.97
CA GLY A 370 -20.82 -10.22 7.83
C GLY A 370 -21.34 -10.50 9.25
N ILE A 371 -20.46 -11.08 10.07
CA ILE A 371 -20.72 -11.40 11.50
C ILE A 371 -20.15 -10.38 12.49
N GLY A 372 -19.56 -9.29 11.99
CA GLY A 372 -18.89 -8.30 12.82
C GLY A 372 -17.41 -8.12 12.46
N PHE A 373 -16.97 -6.86 12.43
CA PHE A 373 -15.59 -6.56 12.08
C PHE A 373 -14.61 -7.06 13.12
N GLY A 374 -13.53 -7.70 12.68
CA GLY A 374 -12.43 -8.07 13.57
C GLY A 374 -12.71 -9.30 14.43
N TYR A 375 -13.61 -10.18 13.98
CA TYR A 375 -13.92 -11.43 14.66
C TYR A 375 -12.93 -12.52 14.28
N ILE A 376 -12.78 -12.74 12.98
CA ILE A 376 -11.82 -13.70 12.43
C ILE A 376 -10.63 -12.98 11.83
N ARG A 377 -9.51 -13.70 11.78
CA ARG A 377 -8.30 -13.30 11.07
C ARG A 377 -7.72 -14.53 10.37
N THR A 378 -7.93 -14.62 9.06
CA THR A 378 -7.25 -15.61 8.23
C THR A 378 -5.87 -15.07 7.81
N THR A 379 -5.26 -15.68 6.80
CA THR A 379 -3.98 -15.21 6.22
C THR A 379 -4.15 -14.34 4.98
N ASP A 380 -5.38 -14.11 4.55
CA ASP A 380 -5.73 -13.28 3.39
C ASP A 380 -6.87 -12.33 3.75
N MET A 381 -6.85 -11.13 3.19
CA MET A 381 -7.89 -10.13 3.48
C MET A 381 -9.25 -10.52 2.88
N PHE A 382 -9.27 -11.32 1.81
CA PHE A 382 -10.52 -11.67 1.13
C PHE A 382 -11.44 -12.48 2.05
N SER A 383 -10.98 -13.62 2.55
CA SER A 383 -11.77 -14.48 3.44
C SER A 383 -12.03 -13.80 4.79
N THR A 384 -11.06 -13.03 5.30
CA THR A 384 -11.22 -12.21 6.51
C THR A 384 -12.38 -11.22 6.36
N LEU A 385 -12.40 -10.41 5.28
CA LEU A 385 -13.48 -9.45 5.04
C LEU A 385 -14.80 -10.13 4.68
N LEU A 386 -14.77 -11.26 3.98
CA LEU A 386 -15.98 -11.99 3.59
C LEU A 386 -16.78 -12.42 4.82
N VAL A 387 -16.11 -12.97 5.84
CA VAL A 387 -16.78 -13.40 7.07
C VAL A 387 -17.10 -12.19 7.95
N ASN A 388 -16.13 -11.30 8.17
CA ASN A 388 -16.30 -10.18 9.12
C ASN A 388 -17.31 -9.11 8.62
N ASN A 389 -17.35 -8.83 7.32
CA ASN A 389 -18.09 -7.71 6.74
C ASN A 389 -18.96 -8.07 5.52
N GLY A 390 -19.01 -9.35 5.15
CA GLY A 390 -19.82 -9.83 4.04
C GLY A 390 -19.41 -9.26 2.68
N LEU A 391 -20.28 -9.43 1.71
CA LEU A 391 -20.09 -8.89 0.35
C LEU A 391 -20.03 -7.35 0.35
N LEU A 392 -20.77 -6.69 1.24
CA LEU A 392 -20.78 -5.23 1.33
C LEU A 392 -19.41 -4.67 1.74
N GLY A 393 -18.77 -5.30 2.74
CA GLY A 393 -17.43 -4.93 3.17
C GLY A 393 -16.38 -5.11 2.09
N ILE A 394 -16.41 -6.25 1.38
CA ILE A 394 -15.50 -6.49 0.26
C ILE A 394 -15.69 -5.43 -0.83
N ALA A 395 -16.94 -5.14 -1.20
CA ALA A 395 -17.25 -4.13 -2.21
C ALA A 395 -16.72 -2.75 -1.80
N LEU A 396 -16.99 -2.32 -0.57
CA LEU A 396 -16.51 -1.04 -0.06
C LEU A 396 -14.98 -0.96 -0.04
N PHE A 397 -14.32 -1.99 0.47
CA PHE A 397 -12.86 -2.07 0.53
C PHE A 397 -12.23 -2.05 -0.87
N SER A 398 -12.84 -2.77 -1.82
CA SER A 398 -12.40 -2.83 -3.22
C SER A 398 -12.56 -1.48 -3.91
N VAL A 399 -13.70 -0.80 -3.70
CA VAL A 399 -13.93 0.55 -4.21
C VAL A 399 -12.92 1.52 -3.62
N LEU A 400 -12.68 1.49 -2.30
CA LEU A 400 -11.73 2.39 -1.65
C LEU A 400 -10.31 2.26 -2.21
N LEU A 401 -9.84 1.04 -2.48
CA LEU A 401 -8.48 0.84 -2.99
C LEU A 401 -8.38 1.03 -4.51
N LEU A 402 -9.37 0.56 -5.29
CA LEU A 402 -9.27 0.48 -6.74
C LEU A 402 -9.90 1.65 -7.49
N TYR A 403 -10.84 2.38 -6.89
CA TYR A 403 -11.41 3.58 -7.51
C TYR A 403 -10.35 4.54 -8.04
N PRO A 404 -9.30 4.92 -7.26
CA PRO A 404 -8.27 5.80 -7.79
C PRO A 404 -7.50 5.17 -8.95
N ALA A 405 -7.23 3.86 -8.90
CA ALA A 405 -6.53 3.15 -9.96
C ALA A 405 -7.24 3.30 -11.32
N PHE A 406 -8.57 3.25 -11.34
CA PHE A 406 -9.34 3.38 -12.59
C PHE A 406 -9.55 4.83 -13.06
N LYS A 407 -9.50 5.82 -12.16
CA LYS A 407 -9.78 7.23 -12.50
C LYS A 407 -8.54 8.07 -12.76
N LEU A 408 -7.38 7.64 -12.28
CA LEU A 408 -6.10 8.33 -12.48
C LEU A 408 -5.74 8.44 -13.97
N ASP A 409 -5.04 9.51 -14.32
CA ASP A 409 -4.45 9.73 -15.64
C ASP A 409 -3.25 8.81 -15.90
N TRP A 410 -2.69 8.87 -17.10
CA TRP A 410 -1.53 8.05 -17.50
C TRP A 410 -0.19 8.81 -17.39
N ALA A 411 -0.15 9.91 -16.65
CA ALA A 411 1.12 10.58 -16.32
C ALA A 411 2.02 9.65 -15.47
N PRO A 412 3.36 9.78 -15.53
CA PRO A 412 4.27 8.86 -14.82
C PRO A 412 3.98 8.67 -13.32
N LYS A 413 3.74 9.77 -12.58
CA LYS A 413 3.37 9.74 -11.14
C LYS A 413 2.01 9.06 -10.93
N ALA A 414 1.06 9.26 -11.84
CA ALA A 414 -0.27 8.65 -11.78
C ALA A 414 -0.24 7.14 -12.04
N ILE A 415 0.58 6.69 -13.00
CA ILE A 415 0.83 5.27 -13.26
C ILE A 415 1.43 4.60 -12.02
N ALA A 416 2.39 5.25 -11.36
CA ALA A 416 2.99 4.73 -10.13
C ALA A 416 1.93 4.56 -9.02
N LEU A 417 1.11 5.58 -8.79
CA LEU A 417 0.03 5.53 -7.79
C LEU A 417 -1.01 4.45 -8.11
N ARG A 418 -1.36 4.28 -9.40
CA ARG A 418 -2.21 3.18 -9.87
C ARG A 418 -1.60 1.82 -9.54
N GLN A 419 -0.31 1.64 -9.83
CA GLN A 419 0.43 0.42 -9.52
C GLN A 419 0.46 0.16 -8.01
N CYS A 420 0.69 1.19 -7.18
CA CYS A 420 0.63 1.07 -5.72
C CYS A 420 -0.75 0.61 -5.24
N CYS A 421 -1.84 1.21 -5.74
CA CYS A 421 -3.21 0.87 -5.35
C CYS A 421 -3.56 -0.59 -5.70
N VAL A 422 -3.32 -0.99 -6.96
CA VAL A 422 -3.64 -2.35 -7.42
C VAL A 422 -2.75 -3.39 -6.74
N ALA A 423 -1.44 -3.14 -6.63
CA ALA A 423 -0.53 -4.06 -5.96
C ALA A 423 -0.88 -4.21 -4.48
N THR A 424 -1.19 -3.12 -3.78
CA THR A 424 -1.64 -3.17 -2.37
C THR A 424 -2.90 -4.01 -2.23
N TYR A 425 -3.93 -3.75 -3.05
CA TYR A 425 -5.17 -4.51 -3.05
C TYR A 425 -4.89 -6.01 -3.26
N MET A 426 -4.14 -6.37 -4.30
CA MET A 426 -3.85 -7.78 -4.60
C MET A 426 -3.01 -8.45 -3.51
N MET A 427 -1.99 -7.78 -2.98
CA MET A 427 -1.17 -8.30 -1.88
C MET A 427 -2.00 -8.54 -0.62
N MET A 428 -2.94 -7.65 -0.30
CA MET A 428 -3.82 -7.81 0.86
C MET A 428 -4.82 -8.94 0.65
N MET A 429 -5.53 -8.93 -0.49
CA MET A 429 -6.58 -9.91 -0.78
C MET A 429 -6.07 -11.34 -0.93
N VAL A 430 -4.79 -11.53 -1.27
CA VAL A 430 -4.20 -12.86 -1.52
C VAL A 430 -3.28 -13.33 -0.40
N SER A 431 -2.62 -12.43 0.34
CA SER A 431 -1.44 -12.84 1.12
C SER A 431 -1.29 -12.24 2.51
N VAL A 432 -1.86 -11.06 2.79
CA VAL A 432 -1.63 -10.38 4.08
C VAL A 432 -2.91 -9.67 4.54
N PRO A 433 -3.57 -10.08 5.63
CA PRO A 433 -4.80 -9.47 6.12
C PRO A 433 -4.53 -8.27 7.05
N GLU A 434 -3.53 -7.45 6.72
CA GLU A 434 -3.15 -6.29 7.54
C GLU A 434 -3.67 -4.99 6.95
N PHE A 435 -4.92 -4.64 7.30
CA PHE A 435 -5.49 -3.34 6.93
C PHE A 435 -4.93 -2.20 7.75
N SER A 436 -4.30 -2.46 8.89
CA SER A 436 -3.91 -1.42 9.84
C SER A 436 -2.59 -0.73 9.47
N TYR A 437 -1.82 -1.32 8.56
CA TYR A 437 -0.49 -0.84 8.18
C TYR A 437 -0.56 0.50 7.45
N LEU A 438 0.09 1.53 7.99
CA LEU A 438 0.01 2.90 7.46
C LEU A 438 0.69 3.06 6.10
N ALA A 439 1.79 2.33 5.86
CA ALA A 439 2.60 2.44 4.66
C ALA A 439 1.78 2.32 3.35
N PRO A 440 1.00 1.26 3.12
CA PRO A 440 0.14 1.16 1.93
C PRO A 440 -0.87 2.31 1.79
N TRP A 441 -1.51 2.73 2.88
CA TRP A 441 -2.49 3.82 2.87
C TRP A 441 -1.91 5.17 2.47
N THR A 442 -0.60 5.37 2.65
CA THR A 442 0.10 6.58 2.17
C THR A 442 -0.15 6.79 0.68
N PHE A 443 0.05 5.74 -0.12
CA PHE A 443 -0.05 5.81 -1.56
C PHE A 443 -1.50 5.81 -2.05
N VAL A 444 -2.41 5.19 -1.30
CA VAL A 444 -3.86 5.28 -1.55
C VAL A 444 -4.32 6.72 -1.34
N ALA A 445 -3.96 7.35 -0.23
CA ALA A 445 -4.31 8.73 0.06
C ALA A 445 -3.73 9.70 -0.98
N PHE A 446 -2.47 9.48 -1.40
CA PHE A 446 -1.84 10.27 -2.47
C PHE A 446 -2.57 10.13 -3.82
N ALA A 447 -3.06 8.92 -4.13
CA ALA A 447 -3.85 8.67 -5.33
C ALA A 447 -5.17 9.47 -5.31
N TYR A 448 -5.87 9.49 -4.18
CA TYR A 448 -7.07 10.31 -3.99
C TYR A 448 -6.76 11.81 -4.02
N CYS A 449 -5.69 12.26 -3.37
CA CYS A 449 -5.26 13.65 -3.39
C CYS A 449 -5.04 14.14 -4.84
N ARG A 450 -4.31 13.35 -5.64
CA ARG A 450 -4.09 13.67 -7.06
C ARG A 450 -5.39 13.78 -7.85
N LEU A 451 -6.35 12.88 -7.62
CA LEU A 451 -7.66 12.97 -8.27
C LEU A 451 -8.40 14.24 -7.89
N TYR A 452 -8.36 14.61 -6.62
CA TYR A 452 -8.98 15.83 -6.13
C TYR A 452 -8.37 17.06 -6.81
N HIS A 453 -7.05 17.20 -6.81
CA HIS A 453 -6.37 18.33 -7.45
C HIS A 453 -6.68 18.43 -8.95
N ARG A 454 -6.72 17.29 -9.65
CA ARG A 454 -7.11 17.24 -11.07
C ARG A 454 -8.54 17.72 -11.29
N ASN A 455 -9.49 17.26 -10.46
CA ASN A 455 -10.89 17.65 -10.59
C ASN A 455 -11.09 19.14 -10.31
N CYS A 456 -10.42 19.69 -9.30
CA CYS A 456 -10.44 21.12 -9.00
C CYS A 456 -9.83 21.95 -10.14
N ALA A 457 -8.70 21.52 -10.70
CA ALA A 457 -8.07 22.19 -11.83
C ALA A 457 -8.99 22.21 -13.06
N ARG A 458 -9.67 21.09 -13.35
CA ARG A 458 -10.65 21.01 -14.44
C ARG A 458 -11.83 21.96 -14.20
N GLN A 459 -12.43 21.94 -13.01
CA GLN A 459 -13.54 22.84 -12.67
C GLN A 459 -13.15 24.32 -12.75
N ALA A 460 -11.91 24.66 -12.40
CA ALA A 460 -11.41 26.03 -12.52
C ALA A 460 -11.23 26.45 -13.99
N ALA A 461 -10.72 25.55 -14.84
CA ALA A 461 -10.59 25.78 -16.27
C ALA A 461 -11.96 25.98 -16.94
N ASP A 462 -12.92 25.09 -16.63
CA ASP A 462 -14.28 25.16 -17.17
C ASP A 462 -14.96 26.50 -16.79
N ARG A 463 -14.77 26.98 -15.54
CA ARG A 463 -15.29 28.30 -15.10
C ARG A 463 -14.65 29.46 -15.84
N HIS A 464 -13.34 29.43 -16.04
CA HIS A 464 -12.62 30.49 -16.75
C HIS A 464 -13.04 30.58 -18.22
N GLU A 465 -13.30 29.44 -18.86
CA GLU A 465 -13.82 29.39 -20.23
C GLU A 465 -15.23 29.99 -20.35
N VAL A 466 -16.11 29.70 -19.38
CA VAL A 466 -17.46 30.30 -19.30
C VAL A 466 -17.37 31.82 -19.10
N GLU A 467 -16.49 32.30 -18.22
CA GLU A 467 -16.28 33.74 -17.98
C GLU A 467 -15.73 34.47 -19.22
N LEU A 468 -14.78 33.86 -19.94
CA LEU A 468 -14.27 34.41 -21.20
C LEU A 468 -15.36 34.48 -22.29
N THR A 469 -16.18 33.43 -22.39
CA THR A 469 -17.30 33.37 -23.35
C THR A 469 -18.33 34.45 -23.04
N ALA A 470 -18.67 34.65 -21.76
CA ALA A 470 -19.57 35.73 -21.33
C ALA A 470 -19.01 37.12 -21.68
N ARG A 471 -17.72 37.38 -21.40
CA ARG A 471 -17.08 38.67 -21.72
C ARG A 471 -17.05 38.96 -23.21
N THR A 472 -16.71 37.95 -24.01
CA THR A 472 -16.66 38.10 -25.49
C THR A 472 -18.05 38.29 -26.09
N SER A 473 -19.11 37.70 -25.50
CA SER A 473 -20.49 37.98 -25.94
C SER A 473 -20.91 39.42 -25.66
N HIS A 474 -20.62 39.96 -24.47
CA HIS A 474 -20.91 41.36 -24.15
C HIS A 474 -20.14 42.36 -25.04
N MET A 475 -18.90 42.05 -25.41
CA MET A 475 -18.13 42.90 -26.35
C MET A 475 -18.63 42.83 -27.80
N ARG A 476 -19.44 41.84 -28.18
CA ARG A 476 -20.06 41.76 -29.51
C ARG A 476 -21.41 42.47 -29.57
N GLU A 477 -22.08 42.60 -28.43
CA GLU A 477 -23.37 43.29 -28.32
C GLU A 477 -23.22 44.80 -28.11
N ALA A 478 -22.11 45.24 -27.52
CA ALA A 478 -21.70 46.63 -27.44
C ALA A 478 -20.98 47.07 -28.73
#